data_AF-A0A8H8S1U0-F1
#
_entry.id   AF-A0A8H8S1U0-F1
#
_cell.length_a   1.000
_cell.length_b   1.000
_cell.length_c   1.000
_cell.angle_alpha   90.00
_cell.angle_beta   90.00
_cell.angle_gamma   90.00
#
_symmetry.space_group_name_H-M   'P 1'
#
loop_
_entity.id
_entity.type
_entity.pdbx_description
1 polymer ?
#
loop_
_entity_poly.entity_id
_entity_poly.type
_entity_poly.pdbx_seq_one_letter_code
_entity_poly.pdbx_strand_id
1 'polypeptide(L)'
;MLLKKTTEEVHPLDPLSPSEISSVAEVLRATFPANQVIFRVITLAEPPKALLVPYLSAERANLPRPVVPRKAFCQYYLDDRQQFRQLEIDLATKELSAREALPGKHSYTDAEEGVRAEAACLADLKVQDAIKQLDLPEKCRCCGGAVDVCTGWAGGYVAAHHYGKIEILLPRSSVWSACVRDVMNERNAD
;
A
#
# COMPACT_ATOMS: atom_id res chain seq x y z
N MET A 1 -13.20 25.67 20.07
CA MET A 1 -14.48 25.06 19.67
C MET A 1 -14.25 24.34 18.36
N LEU A 2 -14.21 23.01 18.37
CA LEU A 2 -14.21 22.22 17.14
C LEU A 2 -15.58 22.41 16.50
N LEU A 3 -15.61 23.03 15.33
CA LEU A 3 -16.81 23.11 14.50
C LEU A 3 -17.24 21.68 14.17
N LYS A 4 -18.27 21.19 14.86
CA LYS A 4 -19.01 20.01 14.42
C LYS A 4 -19.58 20.37 13.05
N LYS A 5 -19.10 19.70 12.00
CA LYS A 5 -19.73 19.71 10.67
C LYS A 5 -21.15 19.19 10.89
N THR A 6 -22.11 20.11 10.99
CA THR A 6 -23.55 19.83 10.86
C THR A 6 -23.74 19.07 9.56
N THR A 7 -24.74 18.19 9.50
CA THR A 7 -25.11 17.36 8.35
C THR A 7 -25.54 18.22 7.15
N GLU A 8 -24.61 18.98 6.60
CA GLU A 8 -24.56 19.43 5.23
C GLU A 8 -24.49 18.17 4.36
N GLU A 9 -25.28 18.12 3.28
CA GLU A 9 -25.21 17.04 2.30
C GLU A 9 -23.74 16.81 1.92
N VAL A 10 -23.23 15.62 2.27
CA VAL A 10 -21.81 15.29 2.07
C VAL A 10 -21.52 15.42 0.58
N HIS A 11 -20.61 16.32 0.23
CA HIS A 11 -20.32 16.57 -1.18
C HIS A 11 -19.75 15.29 -1.82
N PRO A 12 -20.12 14.92 -3.06
CA PRO A 12 -19.68 13.68 -3.69
C PRO A 12 -18.15 13.53 -3.82
N LEU A 13 -17.41 14.65 -3.77
CA LEU A 13 -15.94 14.70 -3.79
C LEU A 13 -15.31 14.88 -2.39
N ASP A 14 -16.10 14.93 -1.32
CA ASP A 14 -15.55 14.98 0.03
C ASP A 14 -14.82 13.66 0.33
N PRO A 15 -13.60 13.70 0.89
CA PRO A 15 -12.87 12.50 1.27
C PRO A 15 -13.68 11.64 2.25
N LEU A 16 -13.35 10.36 2.32
CA LEU A 16 -13.99 9.46 3.27
C LEU A 16 -13.75 9.93 4.71
N SER A 17 -14.82 9.96 5.49
CA SER A 17 -14.78 10.15 6.93
C SER A 17 -14.17 8.92 7.63
N PRO A 18 -13.60 9.08 8.83
CA PRO A 18 -13.10 7.94 9.61
C PRO A 18 -14.17 6.86 9.88
N SER A 19 -15.43 7.25 10.03
CA SER A 19 -16.56 6.32 10.18
C SER A 19 -16.84 5.52 8.92
N GLU A 20 -16.79 6.15 7.74
CA GLU A 20 -16.96 5.45 6.46
C GLU A 20 -15.80 4.46 6.24
N ILE A 21 -14.55 4.85 6.51
CA ILE A 21 -13.37 3.98 6.39
C ILE A 21 -13.52 2.76 7.31
N SER A 22 -13.87 2.97 8.58
CA SER A 22 -14.07 1.87 9.54
C SER A 22 -15.19 0.93 9.11
N SER A 23 -16.33 1.47 8.66
CA SER A 23 -17.45 0.65 8.17
C SER A 23 -17.06 -0.19 6.96
N VAL A 24 -16.27 0.37 6.03
CA VAL A 24 -15.79 -0.35 4.85
C VAL A 24 -14.83 -1.48 5.24
N ALA A 25 -13.92 -1.21 6.17
CA ALA A 25 -13.00 -2.21 6.70
C ALA A 25 -13.74 -3.36 7.41
N GLU A 26 -14.82 -3.05 8.14
CA GLU A 26 -15.69 -4.06 8.77
C GLU A 26 -16.41 -4.94 7.74
N VAL A 27 -17.00 -4.33 6.70
CA VAL A 27 -17.65 -5.07 5.61
C VAL A 27 -16.66 -6.04 4.94
N LEU A 28 -15.42 -5.59 4.70
CA LEU A 28 -14.40 -6.44 4.10
C LEU A 28 -13.97 -7.58 5.01
N ARG A 29 -13.74 -7.32 6.30
CA ARG A 29 -13.43 -8.39 7.26
C ARG A 29 -14.57 -9.40 7.41
N ALA A 30 -15.82 -8.92 7.43
CA ALA A 30 -16.99 -9.79 7.50
C ALA A 30 -17.18 -10.64 6.23
N THR A 31 -16.73 -10.14 5.08
CA THR A 31 -16.75 -10.89 3.81
C THR A 31 -15.74 -12.04 3.81
N PHE A 32 -14.64 -11.91 4.57
CA PHE A 32 -13.54 -12.90 4.63
C PHE A 32 -13.23 -13.30 6.08
N PRO A 33 -14.16 -13.97 6.79
CA PRO A 33 -13.99 -14.27 8.22
C PRO A 33 -12.87 -15.26 8.52
N ALA A 34 -12.47 -16.08 7.53
CA ALA A 34 -11.42 -17.08 7.65
C ALA A 34 -10.05 -16.60 7.18
N ASN A 35 -9.96 -15.41 6.60
CA ASN A 35 -8.73 -14.90 5.99
C ASN A 35 -8.25 -13.63 6.70
N GLN A 36 -6.94 -13.41 6.71
CA GLN A 36 -6.35 -12.16 7.16
C GLN A 36 -6.42 -11.13 6.04
N VAL A 37 -7.21 -10.07 6.23
CA VAL A 37 -7.28 -8.94 5.29
C VAL A 37 -6.21 -7.92 5.65
N ILE A 38 -5.23 -7.72 4.77
CA ILE A 38 -4.17 -6.71 4.91
C ILE A 38 -4.52 -5.53 4.02
N PHE A 39 -5.10 -4.48 4.61
CA PHE A 39 -5.50 -3.28 3.90
C PHE A 39 -4.29 -2.50 3.39
N ARG A 40 -4.34 -2.10 2.12
CA ARG A 40 -3.35 -1.18 1.54
C ARG A 40 -3.92 0.20 1.42
N VAL A 41 -5.05 0.34 0.75
CA VAL A 41 -5.75 1.62 0.63
C VAL A 41 -7.25 1.43 0.84
N ILE A 42 -7.85 2.39 1.53
CA ILE A 42 -9.29 2.63 1.54
C ILE A 42 -9.44 4.13 1.25
N THR A 43 -9.98 4.47 0.09
CA THR A 43 -10.14 5.87 -0.34
C THR A 43 -11.46 6.05 -1.07
N LEU A 44 -11.84 7.31 -1.32
CA LEU A 44 -13.03 7.62 -2.11
C LEU A 44 -12.80 7.12 -3.55
N ALA A 45 -13.74 6.34 -4.08
CA ALA A 45 -13.84 6.13 -5.51
C ALA A 45 -14.55 7.35 -6.10
N GLU A 46 -13.80 8.19 -6.81
CA GLU A 46 -14.36 9.40 -7.39
C GLU A 46 -15.52 9.06 -8.34
N PRO A 47 -16.68 9.74 -8.23
CA PRO A 47 -17.83 9.46 -9.08
C PRO A 47 -17.49 9.66 -10.57
N PRO A 48 -18.09 8.87 -11.47
CA PRO A 48 -17.94 9.06 -12.91
C PRO A 48 -18.28 10.49 -13.33
N LYS A 49 -17.46 11.07 -14.20
CA LYS A 49 -17.66 12.44 -14.72
C LYS A 49 -19.07 12.68 -15.27
N ALA A 50 -19.66 11.66 -15.91
CA ALA A 50 -21.02 11.72 -16.44
C ALA A 50 -22.10 11.96 -15.37
N LEU A 51 -21.90 11.47 -14.14
CA LEU A 51 -22.81 11.72 -13.00
C LEU A 51 -22.45 13.00 -12.26
N LEU A 52 -21.15 13.31 -12.17
CA LEU A 52 -20.64 14.45 -11.43
C LEU A 52 -20.92 15.79 -12.13
N VAL A 53 -20.84 15.86 -13.46
CA VAL A 53 -21.08 17.11 -14.20
C VAL A 53 -22.51 17.65 -13.97
N PRO A 54 -23.59 16.86 -14.11
CA PRO A 54 -24.93 17.31 -13.77
C PRO A 54 -25.08 17.79 -12.33
N TYR A 55 -24.43 17.10 -11.37
CA TYR A 55 -24.41 17.51 -9.97
C TYR A 55 -23.81 18.91 -9.79
N LEU A 56 -22.61 19.12 -10.33
CA LEU A 56 -21.89 20.41 -10.22
C LEU A 56 -22.61 21.53 -10.97
N SER A 57 -23.24 21.23 -12.11
CA SER A 57 -24.07 22.20 -12.84
C SER A 57 -25.30 22.62 -12.04
N ALA A 58 -25.99 21.67 -11.39
CA ALA A 58 -27.13 21.97 -10.53
C ALA A 58 -26.70 22.76 -9.28
N GLU A 59 -25.59 22.37 -8.65
CA GLU A 59 -25.01 23.08 -7.50
C GLU A 59 -24.68 24.54 -7.84
N ARG A 60 -23.99 24.80 -8.96
CA ARG A 60 -23.65 26.16 -9.40
C ARG A 60 -24.89 27.01 -9.70
N ALA A 61 -25.97 26.39 -10.15
CA ALA A 61 -27.23 27.05 -10.47
C ALA A 61 -28.17 27.20 -9.26
N ASN A 62 -27.77 26.73 -8.06
CA ASN A 62 -28.63 26.62 -6.88
C ASN A 62 -29.93 25.84 -7.15
N LEU A 63 -29.85 24.82 -8.01
CA LEU A 63 -30.94 23.92 -8.34
C LEU A 63 -30.87 22.63 -7.51
N PRO A 64 -31.98 21.86 -7.41
CA PRO A 64 -31.96 20.54 -6.79
C PRO A 64 -30.90 19.64 -7.43
N ARG A 65 -30.04 19.05 -6.58
CA ARG A 65 -28.89 18.25 -7.01
C ARG A 65 -29.31 16.81 -7.29
N PRO A 66 -28.91 16.20 -8.42
CA PRO A 66 -29.11 14.77 -8.64
C PRO A 66 -28.34 13.95 -7.60
N VAL A 67 -28.84 12.77 -7.26
CA VAL A 67 -28.14 11.86 -6.33
C VAL A 67 -26.92 11.25 -7.03
N VAL A 68 -25.76 11.36 -6.41
CA VAL A 68 -24.52 10.73 -6.87
C VAL A 68 -24.09 9.67 -5.85
N PRO A 69 -23.94 8.39 -6.24
CA PRO A 69 -23.53 7.35 -5.32
C PRO A 69 -22.08 7.59 -4.87
N ARG A 70 -21.85 7.52 -3.56
CA ARG A 70 -20.52 7.57 -2.96
C ARG A 70 -20.02 6.14 -2.74
N LYS A 71 -18.87 5.82 -3.30
CA LYS A 71 -18.24 4.51 -3.20
C LYS A 71 -16.85 4.64 -2.58
N ALA A 72 -16.42 3.62 -1.84
CA ALA A 72 -15.06 3.48 -1.37
C ALA A 72 -14.29 2.52 -2.27
N PHE A 73 -13.16 2.95 -2.79
CA PHE A 73 -12.18 2.11 -3.47
C PHE A 73 -11.24 1.46 -2.45
N CYS A 74 -11.08 0.14 -2.54
CA CYS A 74 -10.28 -0.64 -1.61
C CYS A 74 -9.26 -1.49 -2.36
N GLN A 75 -8.01 -1.46 -1.90
CA GLN A 75 -6.99 -2.45 -2.29
C GLN A 75 -6.46 -3.15 -1.05
N TYR A 76 -6.34 -4.46 -1.13
CA TYR A 76 -5.94 -5.29 -0.01
C TYR A 76 -5.27 -6.58 -0.49
N TYR A 77 -4.48 -7.18 0.40
CA TYR A 77 -4.05 -8.56 0.26
C TYR A 77 -4.92 -9.47 1.10
N LEU A 78 -5.11 -10.70 0.64
CA LEU A 78 -5.83 -11.74 1.34
C LEU A 78 -4.84 -12.84 1.75
N ASP A 79 -4.58 -12.97 3.05
CA ASP A 79 -3.59 -13.86 3.70
C ASP A 79 -2.14 -13.58 3.30
N ASP A 80 -1.84 -13.74 2.01
CA ASP A 80 -0.50 -13.66 1.44
C ASP A 80 -0.33 -12.41 0.54
N ARG A 81 0.93 -12.06 0.27
CA ARG A 81 1.28 -10.92 -0.60
C ARG A 81 1.13 -11.20 -2.11
N GLN A 82 0.68 -12.39 -2.50
CA GLN A 82 0.44 -12.78 -3.90
C GLN A 82 -1.02 -12.56 -4.29
N GLN A 83 -1.94 -12.63 -3.33
CA GLN A 83 -3.36 -12.43 -3.51
C GLN A 83 -3.73 -10.95 -3.40
N PHE A 84 -3.16 -10.13 -4.29
CA PHE A 84 -3.52 -8.72 -4.38
C PHE A 84 -4.87 -8.54 -5.07
N ARG A 85 -5.78 -7.80 -4.44
CA ARG A 85 -7.14 -7.61 -4.92
C ARG A 85 -7.57 -6.15 -4.78
N GLN A 86 -8.48 -5.74 -5.66
CA GLN A 86 -9.16 -4.47 -5.56
C GLN A 86 -10.67 -4.62 -5.75
N LEU A 87 -11.44 -3.70 -5.17
CA LEU A 87 -12.88 -3.59 -5.36
C LEU A 87 -13.37 -2.20 -4.96
N GLU A 88 -14.64 -1.94 -5.25
CA GLU A 88 -15.38 -0.77 -4.75
C GLU A 88 -16.53 -1.21 -3.85
N ILE A 89 -16.86 -0.42 -2.84
CA ILE A 89 -17.98 -0.66 -1.93
C ILE A 89 -18.88 0.57 -1.93
N ASP A 90 -20.18 0.38 -2.16
CA ASP A 90 -21.15 1.47 -2.01
C ASP A 90 -21.35 1.78 -0.53
N LEU A 91 -21.19 3.05 -0.13
CA LEU A 91 -21.25 3.45 1.27
C LEU A 91 -22.69 3.44 1.83
N ALA A 92 -23.69 3.61 0.96
CA ALA A 92 -25.09 3.63 1.36
C ALA A 92 -25.66 2.22 1.47
N THR A 93 -25.43 1.37 0.47
CA THR A 93 -25.98 0.00 0.44
C THR A 93 -25.07 -1.04 1.08
N LYS A 94 -23.79 -0.72 1.27
CA LYS A 94 -22.73 -1.67 1.68
C LYS A 94 -22.55 -2.83 0.70
N GLU A 95 -22.99 -2.65 -0.54
CA GLU A 95 -22.82 -3.65 -1.60
C GLU A 95 -21.40 -3.56 -2.17
N LEU A 96 -20.80 -4.74 -2.38
CA LEU A 96 -19.48 -4.87 -2.97
C LEU A 96 -19.61 -4.99 -4.49
N SER A 97 -18.77 -4.26 -5.22
CA SER A 97 -18.60 -4.47 -6.65
C SER A 97 -17.89 -5.80 -6.96
N ALA A 98 -17.75 -6.11 -8.25
CA ALA A 98 -16.99 -7.28 -8.67
C ALA A 98 -15.54 -7.20 -8.15
N ARG A 99 -15.10 -8.28 -7.50
CA ARG A 99 -13.76 -8.41 -6.93
C ARG A 99 -12.76 -8.68 -8.05
N GLU A 100 -11.80 -7.79 -8.24
CA GLU A 100 -10.75 -7.97 -9.24
C GLU A 100 -9.48 -8.47 -8.58
N ALA A 101 -9.05 -9.69 -8.95
CA ALA A 101 -7.71 -10.17 -8.62
C ALA A 101 -6.71 -9.50 -9.55
N LEU A 102 -5.58 -9.05 -8.99
CA LEU A 102 -4.56 -8.27 -9.70
C LEU A 102 -3.25 -9.07 -9.80
N PRO A 103 -3.20 -10.16 -10.59
CA PRO A 103 -2.00 -10.98 -10.71
C PRO A 103 -0.84 -10.17 -11.31
N GLY A 104 0.35 -10.30 -10.71
CA GLY A 104 1.55 -9.61 -11.16
C GLY A 104 1.58 -8.10 -10.89
N LYS A 105 0.59 -7.56 -10.18
CA LYS A 105 0.62 -6.18 -9.66
C LYS A 105 0.96 -6.20 -8.18
N HIS A 106 1.73 -5.21 -7.75
CA HIS A 106 2.09 -5.01 -6.35
C HIS A 106 1.52 -3.67 -5.85
N SER A 107 1.13 -3.63 -4.58
CA SER A 107 0.77 -2.39 -3.90
C SER A 107 2.01 -1.50 -3.72
N TYR A 108 1.76 -0.25 -3.32
CA TYR A 108 2.81 0.59 -2.75
C TYR A 108 3.29 0.01 -1.41
N THR A 109 4.51 0.43 -1.04
CA THR A 109 5.13 0.11 0.25
C THR A 109 4.59 1.06 1.32
N ASP A 110 4.19 0.50 2.46
CA ASP A 110 3.82 1.28 3.63
C ASP A 110 5.00 1.43 4.63
N ALA A 111 4.85 2.33 5.59
CA ALA A 111 5.89 2.60 6.58
C ALA A 111 6.19 1.36 7.45
N GLU A 112 5.18 0.54 7.74
CA GLU A 112 5.35 -0.68 8.54
C GLU A 112 6.17 -1.74 7.79
N GLU A 113 5.98 -1.87 6.48
CA GLU A 113 6.83 -2.67 5.61
C GLU A 113 8.25 -2.13 5.55
N GLY A 114 8.44 -0.81 5.54
CA GLY A 114 9.75 -0.18 5.64
C GLY A 114 10.51 -0.62 6.90
N VAL A 115 9.87 -0.52 8.06
CA VAL A 115 10.45 -0.94 9.34
C VAL A 115 10.77 -2.44 9.37
N ARG A 116 9.87 -3.28 8.84
CA ARG A 116 10.11 -4.73 8.76
C ARG A 116 11.26 -5.08 7.82
N ALA A 117 11.38 -4.39 6.69
CA ALA A 117 12.46 -4.59 5.74
C ALA A 117 13.81 -4.18 6.32
N GLU A 118 13.87 -3.06 7.04
CA GLU A 118 15.06 -2.62 7.77
C GLU A 118 15.50 -3.65 8.81
N ALA A 119 14.56 -4.13 9.64
CA ALA A 119 14.85 -5.14 10.64
C ALA A 119 15.36 -6.45 10.02
N ALA A 120 14.74 -6.91 8.92
CA ALA A 120 15.17 -8.11 8.21
C ALA A 120 16.56 -7.94 7.57
N CYS A 121 16.85 -6.78 6.99
CA CYS A 121 18.15 -6.47 6.40
C CYS A 121 19.27 -6.52 7.45
N LEU A 122 19.06 -5.88 8.61
CA LEU A 122 20.05 -5.86 9.69
C LEU A 122 20.23 -7.22 10.39
N ALA A 123 19.22 -8.10 10.33
CA ALA A 123 19.30 -9.45 10.85
C ALA A 123 20.07 -10.42 9.92
N ASP A 124 20.21 -10.09 8.64
CA ASP A 124 20.87 -10.95 7.66
C ASP A 124 22.39 -11.03 7.89
N LEU A 125 22.92 -12.26 7.94
CA LEU A 125 24.34 -12.49 8.22
C LEU A 125 25.25 -11.92 7.13
N LYS A 126 24.84 -11.95 5.85
CA LYS A 126 25.65 -11.42 4.74
C LYS A 126 25.72 -9.90 4.81
N VAL A 127 24.63 -9.25 5.19
CA VAL A 127 24.59 -7.81 5.46
C VAL A 127 25.48 -7.48 6.64
N GLN A 128 25.37 -8.19 7.76
CA GLN A 128 26.23 -7.99 8.93
C GLN A 128 27.73 -8.17 8.61
N ASP A 129 28.08 -9.17 7.82
CA ASP A 129 29.47 -9.41 7.43
C ASP A 129 29.98 -8.34 6.46
N ALA A 130 29.14 -7.84 5.56
CA ALA A 130 29.49 -6.70 4.72
C ALA A 130 29.67 -5.41 5.54
N ILE A 131 28.83 -5.18 6.56
CA ILE A 131 28.97 -4.05 7.48
C ILE A 131 30.30 -4.14 8.24
N LYS A 132 30.68 -5.32 8.73
CA LYS A 132 31.98 -5.54 9.39
C LYS A 132 33.16 -5.24 8.46
N GLN A 133 33.05 -5.56 7.17
CA GLN A 133 34.09 -5.28 6.17
C GLN A 133 34.29 -3.78 5.91
N LEU A 134 33.30 -2.93 6.22
CA LEU A 134 33.37 -1.49 5.99
C LEU A 134 34.16 -0.73 7.08
N ASP A 135 34.55 -1.39 8.18
CA ASP A 135 35.35 -0.83 9.29
C ASP A 135 34.88 0.58 9.74
N LEU A 136 33.56 0.72 9.93
CA LEU A 136 32.94 2.01 10.21
C LEU A 136 33.32 2.52 11.61
N PRO A 137 33.71 3.79 11.76
CA PRO A 137 34.08 4.35 13.05
C PRO A 137 32.86 4.47 13.97
N GLU A 138 33.05 4.24 15.27
CA GLU A 138 31.99 4.12 16.26
C GLU A 138 31.06 5.37 16.37
N LYS A 139 31.56 6.53 15.93
CA LYS A 139 30.86 7.83 15.87
C LYS A 139 29.98 8.02 14.63
N CYS A 140 30.02 7.15 13.63
CA CYS A 140 29.06 7.09 12.53
C CYS A 140 27.75 6.39 12.97
N ARG A 141 27.31 6.69 14.19
CA ARG A 141 26.07 6.20 14.79
C ARG A 141 25.06 7.34 14.69
N CYS A 142 24.17 7.28 13.70
CA CYS A 142 23.08 8.26 13.62
C CYS A 142 22.17 8.13 14.87
N CYS A 143 21.59 9.25 15.29
CA CYS A 143 20.76 9.40 16.49
C CYS A 143 19.70 8.28 16.58
N GLY A 144 19.94 7.23 17.37
CA GLY A 144 19.00 6.10 17.50
C GLY A 144 19.62 4.69 17.64
N GLY A 145 20.93 4.52 17.49
CA GLY A 145 21.61 3.29 17.95
C GLY A 145 21.78 2.15 16.94
N ALA A 146 21.51 2.35 15.65
CA ALA A 146 21.91 1.43 14.59
C ALA A 146 22.89 2.11 13.60
N VAL A 147 23.84 1.34 13.08
CA VAL A 147 24.98 1.81 12.28
C VAL A 147 24.62 2.04 10.80
N ASP A 148 23.47 1.59 10.34
CA ASP A 148 23.08 1.73 8.93
C ASP A 148 21.62 2.18 8.81
N VAL A 149 21.43 3.33 8.14
CA VAL A 149 20.10 3.77 7.72
C VAL A 149 19.71 2.91 6.52
N CYS A 150 19.05 1.78 6.77
CA CYS A 150 18.44 0.97 5.72
C CYS A 150 17.16 1.65 5.25
N THR A 151 17.27 2.56 4.28
CA THR A 151 16.06 3.13 3.65
C THR A 151 15.42 2.09 2.73
N GLY A 152 14.15 1.76 2.98
CA GLY A 152 13.37 0.90 2.09
C GLY A 152 13.03 1.61 0.78
N TRP A 153 13.43 1.04 -0.34
CA TRP A 153 13.02 1.48 -1.67
C TRP A 153 12.22 0.39 -2.35
N ALA A 154 11.13 0.78 -3.02
CA ALA A 154 10.38 -0.15 -3.85
C ALA A 154 11.29 -0.67 -4.98
N GLY A 155 11.40 -2.00 -5.09
CA GLY A 155 12.15 -2.62 -6.17
C GLY A 155 11.50 -2.27 -7.51
N GLY A 156 12.23 -1.60 -8.39
CA GLY A 156 11.85 -1.45 -9.79
C GLY A 156 11.84 -2.81 -10.50
N TYR A 157 11.33 -2.84 -11.73
CA TYR A 157 11.35 -4.07 -12.53
C TYR A 157 12.77 -4.35 -13.04
N VAL A 158 13.32 -5.52 -12.70
CA VAL A 158 14.58 -6.03 -13.28
C VAL A 158 14.24 -7.25 -14.13
N ALA A 159 14.15 -7.06 -15.45
CA ALA A 159 13.83 -8.13 -16.39
C ALA A 159 14.97 -9.16 -16.44
N ALA A 160 14.69 -10.42 -16.08
CA ALA A 160 15.67 -11.51 -16.12
C ALA A 160 15.88 -12.11 -17.53
N HIS A 161 15.51 -11.39 -18.60
CA HIS A 161 15.72 -11.84 -19.97
C HIS A 161 16.87 -11.04 -20.60
N HIS A 162 17.91 -11.75 -21.04
CA HIS A 162 18.97 -11.28 -21.94
C HIS A 162 20.22 -10.59 -21.36
N TYR A 163 20.73 -10.98 -20.18
CA TYR A 163 22.10 -10.58 -19.81
C TYR A 163 22.91 -11.73 -19.19
N GLY A 164 23.73 -12.37 -20.02
CA GLY A 164 24.97 -12.96 -19.56
C GLY A 164 25.83 -11.84 -18.99
N LYS A 165 26.19 -11.94 -17.71
CA LYS A 165 26.99 -10.96 -16.95
C LYS A 165 26.51 -9.51 -17.08
N ILE A 166 25.54 -9.14 -16.24
CA ILE A 166 25.38 -7.75 -15.85
C ILE A 166 26.57 -7.42 -14.92
N GLU A 167 27.63 -6.87 -15.51
CA GLU A 167 28.60 -6.08 -14.74
C GLU A 167 27.89 -4.78 -14.38
N ILE A 168 27.21 -4.80 -13.23
CA ILE A 168 26.69 -3.60 -12.60
C ILE A 168 27.93 -2.79 -12.21
N LEU A 169 28.13 -1.65 -12.88
CA LEU A 169 29.14 -0.65 -12.54
C LEU A 169 28.63 0.14 -11.31
N LEU A 170 28.43 -0.58 -10.21
CA LEU A 170 28.29 -0.08 -8.85
C LEU A 170 29.51 -0.59 -8.08
N PRO A 171 30.07 0.20 -7.13
CA PRO A 171 31.22 -0.22 -6.36
C PRO A 171 30.92 -1.58 -5.73
N ARG A 172 31.82 -2.54 -5.97
CA ARG A 172 31.70 -3.97 -5.66
C ARG A 172 31.20 -4.22 -4.23
N SER A 173 29.89 -4.39 -4.03
CA SER A 173 29.36 -5.13 -2.87
C SER A 173 28.13 -5.93 -3.28
N SER A 174 28.33 -7.25 -3.36
CA SER A 174 27.42 -8.26 -3.89
C SER A 174 26.26 -8.65 -2.96
N VAL A 175 25.88 -7.78 -2.03
CA VAL A 175 24.97 -8.11 -0.93
C VAL A 175 23.50 -8.03 -1.36
N TRP A 176 23.18 -7.10 -2.26
CA TRP A 176 21.81 -6.78 -2.65
C TRP A 176 21.10 -7.91 -3.41
N SER A 177 21.84 -8.63 -4.27
CA SER A 177 21.28 -9.71 -5.10
C SER A 177 20.99 -11.01 -4.34
N ALA A 178 21.55 -11.16 -3.13
CA ALA A 178 21.28 -12.31 -2.25
C ALA A 178 20.07 -12.04 -1.35
N CYS A 179 19.99 -10.84 -0.75
CA CYS A 179 18.91 -10.45 0.16
C CYS A 179 17.51 -10.52 -0.51
N VAL A 180 17.39 -10.11 -1.78
CA VAL A 180 16.10 -10.17 -2.52
C VAL A 180 15.69 -11.61 -2.84
N ARG A 181 16.64 -12.53 -3.04
CA ARG A 181 16.36 -13.94 -3.35
C ARG A 181 16.00 -14.75 -2.10
N ASP A 182 16.68 -14.50 -0.98
CA ASP A 182 16.45 -15.24 0.25
C ASP A 182 15.09 -14.87 0.88
N VAL A 183 14.69 -13.59 0.86
CA VAL A 183 13.35 -13.15 1.30
C VAL A 183 12.21 -13.73 0.46
N MET A 184 12.45 -14.04 -0.82
CA MET A 184 11.43 -14.65 -1.69
C MET A 184 11.40 -16.19 -1.61
N ASN A 185 12.52 -16.84 -1.25
CA ASN A 185 12.60 -18.31 -1.17
C ASN A 185 12.24 -18.88 0.20
N GLU A 186 12.46 -18.15 1.30
CA GLU A 186 12.14 -18.62 2.67
C GLU A 186 10.64 -18.73 2.96
N ARG A 187 9.77 -18.37 2.01
CA ARG A 187 8.30 -18.56 2.10
C ARG A 187 7.74 -19.72 1.28
N ASN A 188 8.58 -20.46 0.55
CA ASN A 188 8.17 -21.65 -0.21
C ASN A 188 8.59 -22.97 0.45
N ALA A 189 9.09 -22.91 1.69
CA ALA A 189 9.40 -24.07 2.52
C ALA A 189 8.61 -23.97 3.83
N ASP A 190 7.28 -24.14 3.72
CA ASP A 190 6.38 -24.77 4.69
C ASP A 190 4.95 -24.79 4.10
#